data_AF-A0A932ZZZ5-F1
#
_entry.id   AF-A0A932ZZZ5-F1
#
_cell.length_a   1.000
_cell.length_b   1.000
_cell.length_c   1.000
_cell.angle_alpha   90.00
_cell.angle_beta   90.00
_cell.angle_gamma   90.00
#
_symmetry.space_group_name_H-M   'P 1'
#
loop_
_entity.id
_entity.type
_entity.pdbx_description
1 polymer ?
#
loop_
_entity_poly.entity_id
_entity_poly.type
_entity_poly.pdbx_seq_one_letter_code
_entity_poly.pdbx_strand_id
1 'polypeptide(L)'
;MTFGATILIGVHALIAWILIETFVNLAHGLSRRSYVFWHYIVVIMAFAGLFRFYTRFFDSGVSPFTVTVVAMGFVFGFEFVVFRFLYSGERWFLNWVDWIFPVFLASSTIYAVVFFW
;
A
#
# COMPACT_ATOMS: atom_id res chain seq x y z
N MET A 1 19.46 -5.37 -9.22
CA MET A 1 18.13 -4.80 -9.52
C MET A 1 18.32 -3.70 -10.56
N THR A 2 17.58 -3.76 -11.68
CA THR A 2 17.67 -2.73 -12.72
C THR A 2 16.82 -1.52 -12.35
N PHE A 3 17.13 -0.35 -12.91
CA PHE A 3 16.30 0.84 -12.74
C PHE A 3 14.84 0.60 -13.17
N GLY A 4 14.63 -0.12 -14.27
CA GLY A 4 13.29 -0.47 -14.75
C GLY A 4 12.49 -1.30 -13.74
N ALA A 5 13.12 -2.29 -13.08
CA ALA A 5 12.45 -3.09 -12.05
C ALA A 5 12.01 -2.23 -10.85
N THR A 6 12.87 -1.30 -10.40
CA THR A 6 12.54 -0.36 -9.32
C THR A 6 11.33 0.51 -9.66
N ILE A 7 11.29 1.06 -10.88
CA ILE A 7 10.16 1.88 -11.34
C ILE A 7 8.87 1.05 -11.43
N LEU A 8 8.93 -0.18 -11.93
CA LEU A 8 7.76 -1.07 -12.00
C LEU A 8 7.20 -1.36 -10.61
N ILE A 9 8.06 -1.67 -9.63
CA ILE A 9 7.64 -1.86 -8.24
C ILE A 9 6.97 -0.59 -7.71
N GLY A 10 7.59 0.57 -7.95
CA GLY A 10 7.04 1.88 -7.54
C GLY A 10 5.68 2.19 -8.15
N VAL A 11 5.46 1.86 -9.43
CA VAL A 11 4.17 2.06 -10.11
C VAL A 11 3.07 1.19 -9.49
N HIS A 12 3.36 -0.09 -9.21
CA HIS A 12 2.37 -0.97 -8.56
C HIS A 12 2.05 -0.49 -7.14
N ALA A 13 3.07 -0.05 -6.40
CA ALA A 13 2.91 0.55 -5.07
C ALA A 13 2.05 1.82 -5.13
N LEU A 14 2.27 2.69 -6.13
CA LEU A 14 1.50 3.91 -6.34
C LEU A 14 0.03 3.61 -6.63
N ILE A 15 -0.25 2.66 -7.53
CA ILE A 15 -1.62 2.30 -7.88
C ILE A 15 -2.33 1.71 -6.66
N ALA A 16 -1.69 0.79 -5.93
CA ALA A 16 -2.25 0.24 -4.69
C ALA A 16 -2.54 1.33 -3.66
N TRP A 17 -1.62 2.28 -3.49
CA TRP A 17 -1.80 3.44 -2.61
C TRP A 17 -2.98 4.32 -3.04
N ILE A 18 -3.12 4.65 -4.34
CA ILE A 18 -4.26 5.43 -4.86
C ILE A 18 -5.60 4.73 -4.57
N LEU A 19 -5.66 3.40 -4.70
CA LEU A 19 -6.87 2.64 -4.39
C LEU A 19 -7.24 2.74 -2.92
N ILE A 20 -6.25 2.69 -2.03
CA ILE A 20 -6.45 2.84 -0.58
C ILE A 20 -6.95 4.25 -0.27
N GLU A 21 -6.29 5.29 -0.81
CA GLU A 21 -6.69 6.68 -0.61
C GLU A 21 -8.09 6.97 -1.16
N THR A 22 -8.44 6.39 -2.31
CA THR A 22 -9.79 6.49 -2.86
C THR A 22 -10.81 5.94 -1.89
N PHE A 23 -10.53 4.79 -1.27
CA PHE A 23 -11.40 4.25 -0.23
C PHE A 23 -11.47 5.18 1.00
N VAL A 24 -10.34 5.67 1.51
CA VAL A 24 -10.28 6.55 2.69
C VAL A 24 -11.15 7.80 2.49
N ASN A 25 -11.10 8.40 1.29
CA ASN A 25 -11.88 9.60 0.94
C ASN A 25 -13.38 9.34 0.69
N LEU A 26 -13.78 8.10 0.39
CA LEU A 26 -15.18 7.74 0.19
C LEU A 26 -15.84 7.20 1.46
N ALA A 27 -15.06 6.66 2.38
CA ALA A 27 -15.55 5.90 3.54
C ALA A 27 -15.91 6.76 4.76
N HIS A 28 -16.02 8.09 4.62
CA HIS A 28 -16.27 9.00 5.75
C HIS A 28 -17.59 8.78 6.49
N GLY A 29 -18.60 8.21 5.81
CA GLY A 29 -19.90 7.90 6.42
C GLY A 29 -19.93 6.62 7.25
N LEU A 30 -18.85 5.84 7.30
CA LEU A 30 -18.82 4.58 8.03
C LEU A 30 -18.63 4.79 9.53
N SER A 31 -19.23 3.92 10.33
CA SER A 31 -18.88 3.81 11.75
C SER A 31 -17.41 3.41 11.89
N ARG A 32 -16.76 3.87 12.97
CA ARG A 32 -15.32 3.63 13.19
C ARG A 32 -14.90 2.17 13.05
N ARG A 33 -15.66 1.23 13.63
CA ARG A 33 -15.36 -0.21 13.53
C ARG A 33 -15.45 -0.72 12.10
N SER A 34 -16.49 -0.29 11.37
CA SER A 34 -16.70 -0.66 9.98
C SER A 34 -15.59 -0.10 9.09
N TYR A 35 -15.23 1.17 9.28
CA TYR A 35 -14.12 1.82 8.57
C TYR A 35 -12.82 1.05 8.74
N VAL A 36 -12.42 0.74 9.98
CA VAL A 36 -11.17 0.02 10.26
C VAL A 36 -11.16 -1.37 9.61
N PHE A 37 -12.26 -2.11 9.73
CA PHE A 37 -12.39 -3.43 9.13
C PHE A 37 -12.24 -3.39 7.60
N TRP A 38 -12.98 -2.50 6.93
CA TRP A 38 -12.91 -2.35 5.49
C TRP A 38 -11.58 -1.79 5.00
N HIS A 39 -10.96 -0.88 5.75
CA HIS A 39 -9.65 -0.36 5.44
C HIS A 39 -8.61 -1.48 5.37
N TYR A 40 -8.59 -2.39 6.35
CA TYR A 40 -7.66 -3.51 6.35
C TYR A 40 -7.88 -4.46 5.17
N ILE A 41 -9.14 -4.73 4.82
CA ILE A 41 -9.47 -5.53 3.63
C ILE A 41 -8.96 -4.84 2.37
N VAL A 42 -9.21 -3.54 2.21
CA VAL A 42 -8.79 -2.78 1.02
C VAL A 42 -7.26 -2.76 0.89
N VAL A 43 -6.54 -2.56 1.99
CA VAL A 43 -5.07 -2.60 2.01
C VAL A 43 -4.57 -3.97 1.52
N ILE A 44 -5.06 -5.06 2.10
CA ILE A 44 -4.65 -6.42 1.72
C ILE A 44 -5.00 -6.68 0.25
N MET A 45 -6.23 -6.40 -0.18
CA MET A 45 -6.69 -6.69 -1.53
C MET A 45 -5.97 -5.86 -2.60
N ALA A 46 -5.73 -4.57 -2.34
CA ALA A 46 -5.00 -3.70 -3.25
C ALA A 46 -3.55 -4.17 -3.42
N PHE A 47 -2.82 -4.37 -2.32
CA PHE A 47 -1.44 -4.82 -2.41
C PHE A 47 -1.33 -6.24 -2.95
N ALA A 48 -2.20 -7.17 -2.53
CA ALA A 48 -2.16 -8.54 -3.03
C ALA A 48 -2.48 -8.59 -4.54
N GLY A 49 -3.51 -7.88 -4.99
CA GLY A 49 -3.90 -7.85 -6.39
C GLY A 49 -2.82 -7.25 -7.28
N LEU A 50 -2.29 -6.07 -6.91
CA LEU A 50 -1.28 -5.39 -7.72
C LEU A 50 0.05 -6.13 -7.70
N PHE A 51 0.51 -6.64 -6.55
CA PHE A 51 1.78 -7.38 -6.51
C PHE A 51 1.70 -8.78 -7.10
N ARG A 52 0.51 -9.41 -7.13
CA ARG A 52 0.31 -10.65 -7.90
C ARG A 52 0.37 -10.39 -9.40
N PHE A 53 -0.15 -9.25 -9.86
CA PHE A 53 -0.01 -8.83 -11.25
C PHE A 53 1.46 -8.54 -11.58
N TYR A 54 2.18 -7.85 -10.70
CA TYR A 54 3.62 -7.64 -10.80
C TYR A 54 4.38 -8.97 -10.95
N THR A 55 4.18 -9.94 -10.05
CA THR A 55 4.93 -11.21 -10.11
C THR A 55 4.60 -12.00 -11.37
N ARG A 56 3.33 -11.98 -11.80
CA ARG A 56 2.87 -12.74 -12.97
C ARG A 56 3.46 -12.23 -14.29
N PHE A 57 3.63 -10.92 -14.45
CA PHE A 57 3.92 -10.30 -15.75
C PHE A 57 5.26 -9.57 -15.83
N PHE A 58 5.83 -9.17 -14.68
CA PHE A 58 6.98 -8.27 -14.63
C PHE A 58 8.10 -8.75 -13.70
N ASP A 59 7.96 -9.91 -13.06
CA ASP A 59 9.01 -10.41 -12.19
C ASP A 59 10.34 -10.53 -12.96
N SER A 60 11.38 -10.00 -12.33
CA SER A 60 12.74 -9.95 -12.85
C SER A 60 13.71 -10.77 -12.00
N GLY A 61 13.19 -11.66 -11.14
CA GLY A 61 13.98 -12.48 -10.22
C GLY A 61 14.53 -11.68 -9.03
N VAL A 62 13.84 -10.60 -8.64
CA VAL A 62 14.23 -9.78 -7.49
C VAL A 62 13.71 -10.43 -6.21
N SER A 63 14.54 -10.49 -5.17
CA SER A 63 14.13 -11.16 -3.93
C SER A 63 12.87 -10.53 -3.31
N PRO A 64 11.97 -11.32 -2.66
CA PRO A 64 10.77 -10.80 -2.02
C PRO A 64 11.05 -9.70 -1.00
N PHE A 65 12.17 -9.82 -0.26
CA PHE A 65 12.63 -8.80 0.68
C PHE A 65 12.92 -7.47 -0.03
N THR A 66 13.68 -7.52 -1.13
CA THR A 66 14.01 -6.31 -1.91
C THR A 66 12.76 -5.67 -2.51
N VAL A 67 11.86 -6.46 -3.11
CA VAL A 67 10.60 -5.94 -3.66
C VAL A 67 9.79 -5.22 -2.58
N THR A 68 9.66 -5.84 -1.40
CA THR A 68 8.92 -5.28 -0.26
C THR A 68 9.53 -3.97 0.23
N VAL A 69 10.85 -3.93 0.45
CA VAL A 69 11.54 -2.72 0.92
C VAL A 69 11.40 -1.57 -0.07
N VAL A 70 11.57 -1.84 -1.36
CA VAL A 70 11.45 -0.82 -2.42
C VAL A 70 10.01 -0.32 -2.50
N ALA A 71 9.03 -1.23 -2.53
CA ALA A 71 7.61 -0.86 -2.57
C ALA A 71 7.22 0.02 -1.38
N MET A 72 7.57 -0.39 -0.16
CA MET A 72 7.28 0.39 1.04
C MET A 72 8.03 1.73 1.07
N GLY A 73 9.26 1.77 0.54
CA GLY A 73 9.99 3.03 0.34
C GLY A 73 9.24 4.01 -0.56
N PHE A 74 8.67 3.53 -1.65
CA PHE A 74 7.79 4.34 -2.51
C PHE A 74 6.51 4.76 -1.79
N VAL A 75 5.80 3.85 -1.11
CA VAL A 75 4.59 4.16 -0.33
C VAL A 75 4.87 5.28 0.67
N PHE A 76 5.93 5.17 1.46
CA PHE A 76 6.31 6.23 2.40
C PHE A 76 6.72 7.53 1.71
N GLY A 77 7.36 7.45 0.55
CA GLY A 77 7.67 8.62 -0.27
C GLY A 77 6.41 9.34 -0.75
N PHE A 78 5.43 8.59 -1.25
CA PHE A 78 4.13 9.15 -1.68
C PHE A 78 3.37 9.75 -0.51
N GLU A 79 3.25 9.01 0.59
CA GLU A 79 2.69 9.50 1.85
C GLU A 79 3.36 10.81 2.25
N PHE A 80 4.68 10.87 2.36
CA PHE A 80 5.38 12.08 2.78
C PHE A 80 5.07 13.29 1.89
N VAL A 81 5.02 13.09 0.56
CA VAL A 81 4.70 14.17 -0.39
C VAL A 81 3.24 14.61 -0.24
N VAL A 82 2.31 13.67 -0.15
CA VAL A 82 0.87 13.99 -0.16
C VAL A 82 0.33 14.34 1.22
N PHE A 83 1.00 13.93 2.29
CA PHE A 83 0.56 14.09 3.68
C PHE A 83 0.27 15.55 4.03
N ARG A 84 1.08 16.47 3.50
CA ARG A 84 0.89 17.91 3.69
C ARG A 84 -0.40 18.44 3.05
N PHE A 85 -0.87 17.82 1.97
CA PHE A 85 -2.03 18.28 1.21
C PHE A 85 -3.33 17.64 1.70
N LEU A 86 -3.32 16.32 1.95
CA LEU A 86 -4.52 15.56 2.37
C LEU A 86 -4.89 15.78 3.84
N TYR A 87 -3.91 15.86 4.75
CA TYR A 87 -4.18 15.85 6.19
C TYR A 87 -4.25 17.25 6.84
N SER A 88 -4.69 18.24 6.07
CA SER A 88 -4.94 19.61 6.55
C SER A 88 -6.30 19.80 7.23
N GLY A 89 -7.20 18.80 7.17
CA GLY A 89 -8.52 18.79 7.85
C GLY A 89 -8.60 17.95 9.13
N GLU A 90 -9.82 17.72 9.65
CA GLU A 90 -10.08 16.90 10.84
C GLU A 90 -9.57 15.46 10.68
N ARG A 91 -8.55 15.10 11.46
CA ARG A 91 -7.89 13.78 11.42
C ARG A 91 -8.59 12.75 12.31
N TRP A 92 -9.92 12.70 12.27
CA TRP A 92 -10.72 11.83 13.14
C TRP A 92 -10.44 10.32 12.93
N PHE A 93 -9.72 9.96 11.88
CA PHE A 93 -9.44 8.59 11.46
C PHE A 93 -7.98 8.12 11.64
N LEU A 94 -7.03 9.03 11.94
CA LEU A 94 -5.59 8.73 12.05
C LEU A 94 -5.10 8.76 13.50
N ASN A 95 -5.35 7.68 14.24
CA ASN A 95 -4.48 7.39 15.37
C ASN A 95 -3.23 6.65 14.87
N TRP A 96 -2.12 6.70 15.62
CA TRP A 96 -0.88 5.98 15.27
C TRP A 96 -1.09 4.51 14.90
N VAL A 97 -2.06 3.85 15.54
CA VAL A 97 -2.43 2.45 15.27
C VAL A 97 -3.05 2.26 13.87
N ASP A 98 -3.86 3.21 13.40
CA ASP A 98 -4.50 3.15 12.08
C ASP A 98 -3.51 3.44 10.94
N TRP A 99 -2.29 3.85 11.29
CA TRP A 99 -1.21 4.04 10.33
C TRP A 99 -0.21 2.87 10.36
N ILE A 100 0.24 2.45 11.54
CA ILE A 100 1.21 1.36 11.69
C ILE A 100 0.64 0.02 11.23
N PHE A 101 -0.63 -0.27 11.56
CA PHE A 101 -1.19 -1.57 11.23
C PHE A 101 -1.40 -1.78 9.72
N PRO A 102 -1.94 -0.81 8.95
CA PRO A 102 -1.94 -0.89 7.49
C PRO A 102 -0.55 -1.01 6.86
N VAL A 103 0.46 -0.32 7.40
CA VAL A 103 1.86 -0.47 6.94
C VAL A 103 2.36 -1.90 7.15
N PHE A 104 2.07 -2.50 8.31
CA PHE A 104 2.39 -3.90 8.59
C PHE A 104 1.65 -4.86 7.64
N LEU A 105 0.35 -4.63 7.40
CA LEU A 105 -0.43 -5.45 6.48
C LEU A 105 0.07 -5.34 5.04
N ALA A 106 0.34 -4.13 4.54
CA ALA A 106 0.86 -3.89 3.22
C ALA A 106 2.21 -4.59 3.01
N SER A 107 3.18 -4.36 3.91
CA SER A 107 4.50 -4.98 3.84
C SER A 107 4.45 -6.51 3.90
N SER A 108 3.66 -7.07 4.83
CA SER A 108 3.49 -8.53 4.96
C SER A 108 2.79 -9.13 3.73
N THR A 109 1.80 -8.43 3.17
CA THR A 109 1.06 -8.88 1.98
C THR A 109 1.96 -8.88 0.75
N ILE A 110 2.73 -7.82 0.51
CA ILE A 110 3.69 -7.75 -0.59
C ILE A 110 4.69 -8.90 -0.47
N TYR A 111 5.30 -9.07 0.71
CA TYR A 111 6.27 -10.12 0.93
C TYR A 111 5.69 -11.50 0.67
N ALA A 112 4.52 -11.80 1.24
CA ALA A 112 3.86 -13.09 1.07
C ALA A 112 3.52 -13.36 -0.39
N VAL A 113 2.95 -12.39 -1.10
CA VAL A 113 2.59 -12.56 -2.51
C VAL A 113 3.84 -12.80 -3.36
N VAL A 114 4.89 -12.02 -3.19
CA VAL A 114 6.13 -12.18 -3.96
C VAL A 114 6.91 -13.45 -3.59
N PHE A 115 6.75 -13.95 -2.36
CA PHE A 115 7.38 -15.20 -1.93
C PHE A 115 6.68 -16.44 -2.52
N PHE A 116 5.35 -16.43 -2.61
CA PHE A 116 4.57 -17.60 -3.03
C PHE A 116 4.21 -17.64 -4.53
N TRP A 117 4.36 -16.54 -5.25
CA TRP A 117 3.91 -16.40 -6.65
C TRP A 117 4.99 -15.77 -7.52
#